data_AF-A0AAE4MYA8-F1
#
_entry.id   AF-A0AAE4MYA8-F1
#
_cell.length_a   1.000
_cell.length_b   1.000
_cell.length_c   1.000
_cell.angle_alpha   90.00
_cell.angle_beta   90.00
_cell.angle_gamma   90.00
#
_symmetry.space_group_name_H-M   'P 1'
#
loop_
_entity.id
_entity.type
_entity.pdbx_description
1 polymer ?
#
loop_
_entity_poly.entity_id
_entity_poly.type
_entity_poly.pdbx_seq_one_letter_code
_entity_poly.pdbx_strand_id
1 'polypeptide(L)'
;GLLAFHSRYKLQLLAHHQAGYREIGPFVASLHEWEDLEAFFEVYREKLMAILKRPVSRKNHTNVLMHIQGYFRDQLNSRQR
;
A
#
# COMPACT_ATOMS: atom_id res chain seq x y z
N GLY A 1 -6.04 4.64 13.75
CA GLY A 1 -6.79 3.41 13.40
C GLY A 1 -6.10 2.66 12.27
N LEU A 2 -6.53 1.43 12.00
CA LEU A 2 -5.93 0.54 11.00
C LEU A 2 -5.83 1.17 9.61
N LEU A 3 -6.87 1.86 9.15
CA LEU A 3 -6.86 2.50 7.83
C LEU A 3 -5.70 3.50 7.68
N ALA A 4 -5.43 4.31 8.71
CA ALA A 4 -4.31 5.26 8.68
C ALA A 4 -2.94 4.55 8.65
N PHE A 5 -2.81 3.43 9.37
CA PHE A 5 -1.63 2.57 9.29
C PHE A 5 -1.47 2.01 7.88
N HIS A 6 -2.52 1.40 7.32
CA HIS A 6 -2.50 0.82 5.98
C HIS A 6 -2.16 1.86 4.91
N SER A 7 -2.78 3.04 4.96
CA SER A 7 -2.51 4.15 4.03
C SER A 7 -1.07 4.64 4.11
N ARG A 8 -0.46 4.69 5.31
CA ARG A 8 0.94 5.09 5.49
C ARG A 8 1.90 4.18 4.75
N TYR A 9 1.62 2.88 4.67
CA TYR A 9 2.48 1.88 4.02
C TYR A 9 2.15 1.64 2.55
N LYS A 10 1.19 2.37 1.96
CA LYS A 10 0.77 2.24 0.56
C LYS A 10 1.93 2.11 -0.42
N LEU A 11 2.90 3.03 -0.36
CA LEU A 11 4.01 3.07 -1.31
C LEU A 11 4.94 1.86 -1.18
N GLN A 12 5.18 1.41 0.05
CA GLN A 12 5.97 0.21 0.30
C GLN A 12 5.24 -1.02 -0.26
N LEU A 13 3.96 -1.18 0.05
CA LEU A 13 3.16 -2.31 -0.47
C LEU A 13 3.08 -2.32 -2.01
N LEU A 14 2.92 -1.15 -2.64
CA LEU A 14 2.96 -1.01 -4.10
C LEU A 14 4.31 -1.40 -4.70
N ALA A 15 5.42 -1.14 -3.99
CA ALA A 15 6.76 -1.53 -4.43
C ALA A 15 6.91 -3.06 -4.41
N HIS A 16 6.46 -3.70 -3.33
CA HIS A 16 6.53 -5.15 -3.20
C HIS A 16 5.58 -5.87 -4.15
N HIS A 17 4.31 -5.48 -4.21
CA HIS A 17 3.32 -6.16 -5.05
C HIS A 17 2.06 -5.30 -5.31
N GLN A 18 1.97 -4.69 -6.50
CA GLN A 18 0.83 -3.83 -6.84
C GLN A 18 -0.53 -4.54 -6.82
N ALA A 19 -0.62 -5.76 -7.36
CA ALA A 19 -1.88 -6.51 -7.36
C ALA A 19 -2.32 -6.83 -5.92
N GLY A 20 -1.38 -7.25 -5.07
CA GLY A 20 -1.66 -7.54 -3.67
C GLY A 20 -2.11 -6.30 -2.90
N TYR A 21 -1.51 -5.14 -3.15
CA TYR A 21 -2.00 -3.87 -2.58
C TYR A 21 -3.44 -3.55 -3.01
N ARG A 22 -3.81 -3.82 -4.27
CA ARG A 22 -5.19 -3.63 -4.75
C ARG A 22 -6.17 -4.61 -4.10
N GLU A 23 -5.74 -5.84 -3.86
CA GLU A 23 -6.57 -6.90 -3.24
C GLU A 23 -6.78 -6.69 -1.74
N ILE A 24 -5.77 -6.22 -1.00
CA ILE A 24 -5.87 -6.01 0.45
C ILE A 24 -6.72 -4.78 0.81
N GLY A 25 -6.85 -3.80 -0.10
CA GLY A 25 -7.63 -2.57 0.14
C GLY A 25 -9.10 -2.83 0.49
N PRO A 26 -9.87 -3.56 -0.35
CA PRO A 26 -11.24 -3.95 -0.05
C PRO A 26 -11.37 -4.72 1.28
N PHE A 27 -10.41 -5.60 1.58
CA PHE A 27 -10.39 -6.33 2.84
C PHE A 27 -10.22 -5.40 4.06
N VAL A 28 -9.38 -4.36 3.97
CA VAL A 28 -9.27 -3.35 5.04
C VAL A 28 -10.58 -2.56 5.20
N ALA A 29 -11.29 -2.29 4.11
CA ALA A 29 -12.57 -1.58 4.14
C ALA A 29 -13.70 -2.41 4.76
N SER A 30 -13.64 -3.74 4.66
CA SER A 30 -14.62 -4.64 5.26
C SER A 30 -14.46 -4.84 6.77
N LEU A 31 -13.56 -4.10 7.44
CA LEU A 31 -13.35 -4.21 8.91
C LEU A 31 -14.66 -4.09 9.70
N HIS A 32 -15.59 -3.24 9.25
CA HIS A 32 -16.87 -3.01 9.90
C HIS A 32 -17.84 -4.21 9.81
N GLU A 33 -17.56 -5.18 8.95
CA GLU A 33 -18.36 -6.41 8.75
C GLU A 33 -17.92 -7.54 9.70
N TRP A 34 -16.83 -7.36 10.45
CA TRP A 34 -16.27 -8.38 11.33
C TRP A 34 -16.68 -8.19 12.79
N GLU A 35 -17.24 -9.24 13.39
CA GLU A 35 -17.57 -9.27 14.82
C GLU A 35 -16.34 -9.54 15.69
N ASP A 36 -15.43 -10.42 15.23
CA ASP A 36 -14.17 -10.73 15.90
C ASP A 36 -13.01 -9.96 15.27
N LEU A 37 -12.53 -8.96 16.01
CA LEU A 37 -11.40 -8.13 15.58
C LEU A 37 -10.07 -8.88 15.58
N GLU A 38 -9.86 -9.85 16.47
CA GLU A 38 -8.60 -10.61 16.54
C GLU A 38 -8.46 -11.48 15.29
N ALA A 39 -9.54 -12.18 14.92
CA ALA A 39 -9.59 -12.96 13.69
C ALA A 39 -9.36 -12.07 12.44
N PHE A 40 -9.93 -10.86 12.41
CA PHE A 40 -9.68 -9.90 11.35
C PHE A 40 -8.18 -9.54 11.26
N PHE A 41 -7.54 -9.23 12.39
CA PHE A 41 -6.14 -8.82 12.44
C PHE A 41 -5.19 -9.93 12.02
N GLU A 42 -5.49 -11.18 12.35
CA GLU A 42 -4.73 -12.33 11.88
C GLU A 42 -4.74 -12.42 10.35
N VAL A 43 -5.92 -12.34 9.72
CA VAL A 43 -6.04 -12.36 8.25
C VAL A 43 -5.39 -11.12 7.61
N TYR A 44 -5.54 -9.94 8.22
CA TYR A 44 -4.85 -8.71 7.77
C TYR A 44 -3.33 -8.90 7.75
N ARG A 45 -2.78 -9.43 8.85
CA ARG A 45 -1.35 -9.68 9.02
C ARG A 45 -0.83 -10.66 7.97
N GLU A 46 -1.53 -11.76 7.74
CA GLU A 46 -1.15 -12.75 6.73
C GLU A 46 -1.10 -12.13 5.33
N LYS A 47 -2.15 -11.38 4.92
CA LYS A 47 -2.18 -10.70 3.61
C LYS A 47 -1.07 -9.67 3.48
N LEU A 48 -0.83 -8.88 4.53
CA LEU A 48 0.23 -7.88 4.55
C LEU A 48 1.61 -8.54 4.38
N MET A 49 1.88 -9.61 5.13
CA MET A 49 3.15 -10.33 5.06
C MET A 49 3.33 -11.07 3.73
N ALA A 50 2.25 -11.60 3.13
CA ALA A 50 2.29 -12.21 1.81
C ALA A 50 2.71 -11.21 0.70
N ILE A 51 2.37 -9.92 0.87
CA ILE A 51 2.86 -8.83 0.01
C ILE A 51 4.33 -8.56 0.29
N LEU A 52 4.69 -8.28 1.55
CA LEU A 52 6.03 -7.84 1.95
C LEU A 52 7.12 -8.90 1.74
N LYS A 53 6.78 -10.19 1.80
CA LYS A 53 7.71 -11.30 1.55
C LYS A 53 8.21 -11.33 0.11
N ARG A 54 7.51 -10.70 -0.84
CA ARG A 54 7.95 -10.64 -2.24
C ARG A 54 9.06 -9.61 -2.37
N PRO A 55 10.24 -9.98 -2.92
CA PRO A 55 11.31 -9.01 -3.12
C PRO A 55 10.89 -7.94 -4.12
N VAL A 56 11.30 -6.70 -3.87
CA VAL A 56 10.99 -5.59 -4.76
C VAL A 56 11.83 -5.69 -6.03
N SER A 57 11.18 -5.57 -7.20
CA SER A 57 11.89 -5.47 -8.47
C SER A 57 12.32 -4.02 -8.77
N ARG A 58 13.38 -3.85 -9.58
CA ARG A 58 13.79 -2.52 -10.07
C ARG A 58 12.63 -1.77 -10.74
N LYS A 59 11.84 -2.48 -11.57
CA LYS A 59 10.65 -1.94 -12.23
C LYS A 59 9.64 -1.38 -11.22
N ASN A 60 9.34 -2.12 -10.15
CA ASN A 60 8.39 -1.65 -9.15
C ASN A 60 8.94 -0.48 -8.32
N HIS A 61 10.23 -0.48 -7.98
CA HIS A 61 10.87 0.68 -7.35
C HIS A 61 10.72 1.92 -8.23
N THR A 62 11.04 1.82 -9.52
CA THR A 62 10.88 2.94 -10.47
C THR A 62 9.41 3.40 -10.53
N ASN A 63 8.45 2.48 -10.66
CA ASN A 63 7.02 2.83 -10.70
C ASN A 63 6.58 3.60 -9.44
N VAL A 64 7.05 3.18 -8.26
CA VAL A 64 6.73 3.87 -7.00
C VAL A 64 7.39 5.24 -6.91
N LEU A 65 8.64 5.38 -7.35
CA LEU A 65 9.31 6.69 -7.42
C LEU A 65 8.57 7.66 -8.36
N MET A 66 8.10 7.18 -9.53
CA MET A 66 7.26 7.98 -10.43
C MET A 66 5.93 8.39 -9.77
N HIS A 67 5.34 7.51 -8.95
CA HIS A 67 4.13 7.87 -8.20
C HIS A 67 4.42 8.93 -7.13
N ILE A 68 5.54 8.81 -6.42
CA ILE A 68 6.02 9.80 -5.43
C ILE A 68 6.26 11.15 -6.10
N GLN A 69 6.88 11.17 -7.29
CA GLN A 69 7.09 12.39 -8.06
C GLN A 69 5.78 13.15 -8.28
N GLY A 70 4.67 12.44 -8.53
CA GLY A 70 3.34 13.02 -8.69
C GLY A 70 2.88 13.86 -7.49
N TYR A 71 3.30 13.54 -6.27
CA TYR A 71 2.95 14.31 -5.06
C TYR A 71 3.60 15.69 -5.01
N PHE A 72 4.69 15.88 -5.76
CA PHE A 72 5.37 17.16 -5.85
C PHE A 72 4.89 18.01 -7.02
N ARG A 73 4.00 17.51 -7.89
CA ARG A 73 3.59 18.21 -9.13
C ARG A 73 3.21 19.67 -8.92
N ASP A 74 2.42 19.96 -7.87
CA ASP A 74 1.92 21.31 -7.58
C ASP A 74 2.95 22.18 -6.86
N GLN A 75 4.06 21.59 -6.39
CA GLN A 75 5.18 22.25 -5.71
C GLN A 75 6.33 22.59 -6.67
N LEU A 76 6.27 22.10 -7.91
CA LEU A 76 7.33 22.26 -8.92
C LEU A 76 7.00 23.40 -9.89
N ASN A 77 7.96 24.29 -10.10
CA ASN A 77 7.86 25.29 -11.17
C ASN A 77 8.11 24.67 -12.55
N SER A 78 7.90 25.44 -13.63
CA SER A 78 8.04 24.92 -15.01
C SER A 78 9.41 24.33 -15.36
N ARG A 79 10.49 24.74 -14.68
CA ARG A 79 11.85 24.21 -14.89
C ARG A 79 12.12 22.95 -14.06
N GLN A 80 11.37 22.74 -12.97
CA GLN A 80 11.50 21.60 -12.06
C GLN A 80 10.52 20.46 -12.36
N ARG A 81 9.53 20.69 -13.23
CA ARG A 81 8.54 19.70 -13.67
C ARG A 81 9.12 18.71 -14.67
#